data_AF-A0A6L7XNZ7-F1
#
_entry.id   AF-A0A6L7XNZ7-F1
#
_cell.length_a   1.000
_cell.length_b   1.000
_cell.length_c   1.000
_cell.angle_alpha   90.00
_cell.angle_beta   90.00
_cell.angle_gamma   90.00
#
_symmetry.space_group_name_H-M   'P 1'
#
loop_
_entity.id
_entity.type
_entity.pdbx_description
1 polymer ?
#
loop_
_entity_poly.entity_id
_entity_poly.type
_entity_poly.pdbx_seq_one_letter_code
_entity_poly.pdbx_strand_id
1 'polypeptide(L)'
;MVVVSVISNSTTAIIGRLSLLIRTLSVRLRPSSTHLKPSCLMASVGTQYEAACEAVGRLIREAGRKAILRSELVSHAPAHACDRALRHFCESGELTRVGQGIYGIGAAKVFEIVPEVMPKLGYRILPGEPVRGYSQKAGGAVWRLDRPCRRLIRKRGVQAMFETPNGRPVASRQQGSAMESMQEPPARSEIDAHFHTFERCHSPARAEKDLIVRRALVAMERFRSERATLAIEGGTALVAYHRLTTRFSEDLDIRLIPNQSVRQLPETERIEALKEIGQEFKEHIHAEMPFLQPTRKGRIRKDALLQALIYNYQSSVPDEEVVAGLKFEVVHIPLMMPIVEQAGLAGERFGSIHPVEIASGKWQALTTRLPRNADSYPDLVRHVHDLAALRPALIVLAPETARETMLQGETTHESVAAVLEELARPVWREHYESYMRRMGVLPVTDWPNSHPTWDTVLANFTALAGELGLTPTAGARR
;
A
#
# COMPACT_ATOMS: atom_id res chain seq x y z
N MET A 1 10.28 -64.89 22.18
CA MET A 1 9.24 -65.78 22.74
C MET A 1 7.91 -65.05 22.64
N VAL A 2 6.97 -65.60 21.87
CA VAL A 2 5.50 -65.32 21.85
C VAL A 2 5.06 -63.93 21.37
N VAL A 3 4.09 -63.70 20.48
CA VAL A 3 3.31 -64.44 19.46
C VAL A 3 2.76 -63.35 18.52
N VAL A 4 2.69 -63.64 17.22
CA VAL A 4 2.03 -62.83 16.18
C VAL A 4 0.63 -63.41 15.90
N SER A 5 -0.38 -62.55 15.78
CA SER A 5 -1.69 -62.78 15.13
C SER A 5 -2.22 -61.38 14.73
N VAL A 6 -2.21 -60.92 13.48
CA VAL A 6 -3.09 -61.23 12.32
C VAL A 6 -4.58 -61.19 12.67
N ILE A 7 -5.34 -60.21 12.13
CA ILE A 7 -6.43 -60.27 11.09
C ILE A 7 -6.69 -58.79 10.66
N SER A 8 -6.40 -58.28 9.46
CA SER A 8 -7.01 -58.42 8.11
C SER A 8 -8.38 -57.73 7.88
N ASN A 9 -8.38 -56.84 6.87
CA ASN A 9 -9.45 -56.47 5.92
C ASN A 9 -10.63 -55.58 6.37
N SER A 10 -10.75 -54.40 5.73
CA SER A 10 -12.00 -53.88 5.11
C SER A 10 -11.75 -52.52 4.42
N THR A 11 -11.35 -52.53 3.14
CA THR A 11 -11.17 -51.33 2.30
C THR A 11 -12.13 -51.35 1.11
N THR A 12 -13.39 -51.70 1.34
CA THR A 12 -14.40 -51.82 0.27
C THR A 12 -15.82 -51.46 0.75
N ALA A 13 -16.03 -50.26 1.30
CA ALA A 13 -17.37 -49.86 1.77
C ALA A 13 -17.73 -48.36 1.69
N ILE A 14 -17.01 -47.51 0.93
CA ILE A 14 -17.31 -46.06 0.88
C ILE A 14 -17.63 -45.53 -0.53
N ILE A 15 -17.52 -46.35 -1.59
CA ILE A 15 -17.86 -45.94 -2.98
C ILE A 15 -19.33 -46.27 -3.34
N GLY A 16 -20.13 -46.74 -2.38
CA GLY A 16 -21.53 -47.17 -2.61
C GLY A 16 -22.63 -46.20 -2.16
N ARG A 17 -22.32 -45.00 -1.62
CA ARG A 17 -23.34 -44.11 -1.02
C ARG A 17 -23.41 -42.68 -1.60
N LEU A 18 -22.80 -42.44 -2.76
CA LEU A 18 -22.86 -41.14 -3.46
C LEU A 18 -23.68 -41.13 -4.76
N SER A 19 -24.32 -42.23 -5.15
CA SER A 19 -25.15 -42.29 -6.37
C SER A 19 -26.67 -42.21 -6.13
N LEU A 20 -27.12 -42.06 -4.89
CA LEU A 20 -28.56 -42.11 -4.52
C LEU A 20 -29.09 -40.84 -3.84
N LEU A 21 -28.53 -39.66 -4.18
CA LEU A 21 -29.07 -38.37 -3.73
C LEU A 21 -29.27 -37.33 -4.85
N ILE A 22 -29.05 -37.70 -6.12
CA ILE A 22 -29.16 -36.81 -7.29
C ILE A 22 -30.42 -37.10 -8.15
N ARG A 23 -31.35 -37.95 -7.68
CA ARG A 23 -32.54 -38.35 -8.48
C ARG A 23 -33.91 -38.08 -7.91
N THR A 24 -34.05 -37.29 -6.85
CA THR A 24 -35.37 -37.01 -6.27
C THR A 24 -35.46 -35.57 -5.77
N LEU A 25 -35.48 -34.60 -6.69
CA LEU A 25 -36.08 -33.27 -6.47
C LEU A 25 -36.36 -32.67 -7.87
N SER A 26 -37.38 -33.20 -8.53
CA SER A 26 -38.00 -32.62 -9.72
C SER A 26 -39.50 -32.61 -9.49
N VAL A 27 -40.01 -31.55 -8.85
CA VAL A 27 -41.44 -31.25 -8.79
C VAL A 27 -41.67 -29.77 -9.07
N ARG A 28 -42.15 -29.53 -10.30
CA ARG A 28 -43.10 -28.50 -10.76
C ARG A 28 -43.25 -27.22 -9.93
N LEU A 29 -42.84 -26.09 -10.51
CA LEU A 29 -43.55 -24.82 -10.37
C LEU A 29 -43.77 -24.20 -11.76
N ARG A 30 -45.04 -23.92 -12.09
CA ARG A 30 -45.46 -23.17 -13.29
C ARG A 30 -45.22 -21.67 -13.08
N PRO A 31 -45.02 -20.88 -14.16
CA PRO A 31 -44.84 -19.44 -14.05
C PRO A 31 -46.18 -18.71 -14.00
N SER A 32 -46.33 -17.78 -13.05
CA SER A 32 -47.35 -16.74 -13.11
C SER A 32 -46.66 -15.39 -13.30
N SER A 33 -46.97 -14.78 -14.42
CA SER A 33 -46.58 -13.44 -14.85
C SER A 33 -47.14 -12.35 -13.94
N THR A 34 -46.29 -11.41 -13.51
CA THR A 34 -46.68 -10.02 -13.28
C THR A 34 -45.49 -9.10 -13.59
N HIS A 35 -45.76 -8.13 -14.47
CA HIS A 35 -44.87 -7.10 -14.95
C HIS A 35 -44.35 -6.19 -13.84
N LEU A 36 -43.03 -6.05 -13.71
CA LEU A 36 -42.37 -4.80 -13.28
C LEU A 36 -41.02 -4.68 -14.01
N LYS A 37 -40.89 -3.61 -14.81
CA LYS A 37 -39.71 -3.29 -15.64
C LYS A 37 -38.54 -2.81 -14.76
N PRO A 38 -37.31 -3.35 -14.94
CA PRO A 38 -36.08 -2.65 -14.58
C PRO A 38 -35.38 -2.20 -15.86
N SER A 39 -35.85 -1.10 -16.45
CA SER A 39 -35.22 -0.49 -17.63
C SER A 39 -35.00 1.00 -17.39
N CYS A 40 -33.87 1.36 -16.80
CA CYS A 40 -33.30 2.71 -16.98
C CYS A 40 -31.82 2.92 -16.59
N LEU A 41 -31.08 1.94 -16.08
CA LEU A 41 -29.67 2.15 -15.68
C LEU A 41 -28.62 1.26 -16.38
N MET A 42 -29.05 0.24 -17.14
CA MET A 42 -28.15 -0.59 -17.96
C MET A 42 -28.12 -0.17 -19.44
N ALA A 43 -29.07 0.68 -19.88
CA ALA A 43 -29.16 1.13 -21.28
C ALA A 43 -28.17 2.25 -21.66
N SER A 44 -27.49 2.89 -20.69
CA SER A 44 -26.57 4.00 -20.97
C SER A 44 -25.13 3.56 -21.25
N VAL A 45 -24.70 2.40 -20.73
CA VAL A 45 -23.31 1.93 -20.89
C VAL A 45 -23.09 1.33 -22.28
N GLY A 46 -24.10 0.66 -22.84
CA GLY A 46 -24.09 0.15 -24.21
C GLY A 46 -24.00 1.28 -25.23
N THR A 47 -24.85 2.29 -25.09
CA THR A 47 -24.93 3.42 -26.04
C THR A 47 -23.66 4.28 -26.08
N GLN A 48 -22.97 4.47 -24.95
CA GLN A 48 -21.71 5.20 -24.90
C GLN A 48 -20.54 4.46 -25.54
N TYR A 49 -20.48 3.12 -25.39
CA TYR A 49 -19.46 2.31 -26.03
C TYR A 49 -19.71 2.19 -27.54
N GLU A 50 -20.96 1.99 -27.95
CA GLU A 50 -21.36 1.97 -29.36
C GLU A 50 -21.04 3.29 -30.05
N ALA A 51 -21.36 4.43 -29.43
CA ALA A 51 -21.00 5.76 -29.94
C ALA A 51 -19.48 5.95 -30.09
N ALA A 52 -18.69 5.43 -29.14
CA ALA A 52 -17.23 5.44 -29.22
C ALA A 52 -16.70 4.55 -30.36
N CYS A 53 -17.25 3.35 -30.53
CA CYS A 53 -16.90 2.44 -31.62
C CYS A 53 -17.27 3.00 -32.99
N GLU A 54 -18.43 3.64 -33.09
CA GLU A 54 -18.87 4.30 -34.32
C GLU A 54 -17.94 5.45 -34.69
N ALA A 55 -17.55 6.29 -33.71
CA ALA A 55 -16.59 7.38 -33.91
C ALA A 55 -15.21 6.87 -34.35
N VAL A 56 -14.69 5.81 -33.72
CA VAL A 56 -13.42 5.18 -34.12
C VAL A 56 -13.53 4.61 -35.54
N GLY A 57 -14.57 3.82 -35.82
CA GLY A 57 -14.77 3.22 -37.14
C GLY A 57 -14.96 4.26 -38.24
N ARG A 58 -15.63 5.38 -37.94
CA ARG A 58 -15.77 6.51 -38.86
C ARG A 58 -14.43 7.15 -39.18
N LEU A 59 -13.60 7.43 -38.18
CA LEU A 59 -12.25 8.00 -38.36
C LEU A 59 -11.32 7.06 -39.14
N ILE A 60 -11.46 5.73 -38.98
CA ILE A 60 -10.73 4.73 -39.78
C ILE A 60 -11.18 4.80 -41.25
N ARG A 61 -12.49 4.82 -41.52
CA ARG A 61 -13.07 4.78 -42.87
C ARG A 61 -12.88 6.07 -43.65
N GLU A 62 -13.18 7.23 -43.06
CA GLU A 62 -13.24 8.51 -43.77
C GLU A 62 -11.86 9.03 -44.19
N ALA A 63 -10.80 8.59 -43.53
CA ALA A 63 -9.46 9.14 -43.76
C ALA A 63 -8.41 8.07 -44.11
N GLY A 64 -8.79 6.80 -44.24
CA GLY A 64 -7.85 5.67 -44.38
C GLY A 64 -6.83 5.61 -43.23
N ARG A 65 -7.16 6.23 -42.09
CA ARG A 65 -6.22 6.49 -41.01
C ARG A 65 -6.08 5.25 -40.15
N LYS A 66 -4.86 4.73 -40.09
CA LYS A 66 -4.47 3.69 -39.14
C LYS A 66 -4.00 4.25 -37.79
N ALA A 67 -4.19 5.56 -37.57
CA ALA A 67 -3.77 6.30 -36.39
C ALA A 67 -4.83 7.36 -36.02
N ILE A 68 -5.30 7.29 -34.77
CA ILE A 68 -6.33 8.18 -34.22
C ILE A 68 -5.79 8.86 -32.96
N LEU A 69 -6.05 10.16 -32.80
CA LEU A 69 -5.79 10.89 -31.56
C LEU A 69 -6.98 10.77 -30.63
N ARG A 70 -6.73 10.52 -29.34
CA ARG A 70 -7.80 10.41 -28.35
C ARG A 70 -8.68 11.67 -28.24
N SER A 71 -8.11 12.85 -28.49
CA SER A 71 -8.85 14.13 -28.49
C SER A 71 -9.91 14.21 -29.58
N GLU A 72 -9.80 13.41 -30.65
CA GLU A 72 -10.80 13.33 -31.72
C GLU A 72 -12.02 12.50 -31.30
N LEU A 73 -11.94 11.77 -30.18
CA LEU A 73 -12.99 10.85 -29.72
C LEU A 73 -13.76 11.37 -28.51
N VAL A 74 -13.15 12.24 -27.69
CA VAL A 74 -13.74 12.71 -26.42
C VAL A 74 -14.99 13.57 -26.60
N SER A 75 -15.22 14.12 -27.79
CA SER A 75 -16.48 14.80 -28.17
C SER A 75 -17.62 13.82 -28.48
N HIS A 76 -17.32 12.54 -28.70
CA HIS A 76 -18.30 11.52 -29.11
C HIS A 76 -18.72 10.58 -27.99
N ALA A 77 -17.83 10.35 -27.01
CA ALA A 77 -18.13 9.51 -25.86
C ALA A 77 -17.21 9.83 -24.66
N PRO A 78 -17.60 9.44 -23.43
CA PRO A 78 -16.74 9.57 -22.26
C PRO A 78 -15.40 8.85 -22.43
N ALA A 79 -14.36 9.36 -21.76
CA ALA A 79 -12.98 8.92 -21.94
C ALA A 79 -12.76 7.40 -21.76
N HIS A 80 -13.51 6.78 -20.84
CA HIS A 80 -13.42 5.33 -20.59
C HIS A 80 -14.05 4.49 -21.70
N ALA A 81 -15.12 4.97 -22.34
CA ALA A 81 -15.76 4.31 -23.48
C ALA A 81 -14.89 4.38 -24.73
N CYS A 82 -14.25 5.55 -24.96
CA CYS A 82 -13.24 5.73 -26.01
C CYS A 82 -12.04 4.78 -25.82
N ASP A 83 -11.56 4.60 -24.59
CA ASP A 83 -10.44 3.67 -24.30
C ASP A 83 -10.79 2.21 -24.61
N ARG A 84 -12.03 1.81 -24.32
CA ARG A 84 -12.51 0.46 -24.66
C ARG A 84 -12.63 0.28 -26.17
N ALA A 85 -13.21 1.26 -26.87
CA ALA A 85 -13.38 1.19 -28.33
C ALA A 85 -12.03 1.14 -29.05
N LEU A 86 -11.10 2.03 -28.70
CA LEU A 86 -9.74 2.01 -29.26
C LEU A 86 -9.03 0.67 -29.01
N ARG A 87 -9.18 0.09 -27.82
CA ARG A 87 -8.63 -1.25 -27.53
C ARG A 87 -9.24 -2.31 -28.45
N HIS A 88 -10.57 -2.32 -28.60
CA HIS A 88 -11.27 -3.27 -29.46
C HIS A 88 -10.73 -3.24 -30.90
N PHE A 89 -10.60 -2.05 -31.50
CA PHE A 89 -10.07 -1.89 -32.86
C PHE A 89 -8.56 -2.20 -32.96
N CYS A 90 -7.79 -2.02 -31.89
CA CYS A 90 -6.39 -2.47 -31.86
C CYS A 90 -6.27 -4.00 -31.79
N GLU A 91 -7.13 -4.65 -31.01
CA GLU A 91 -7.16 -6.10 -30.86
C GLU A 91 -7.67 -6.79 -32.14
N SER A 92 -8.58 -6.16 -32.89
CA SER A 92 -9.02 -6.65 -34.20
C SER A 92 -8.01 -6.41 -35.33
N GLY A 93 -6.95 -5.62 -35.08
CA GLY A 93 -5.93 -5.27 -36.08
C GLY A 93 -6.37 -4.17 -37.06
N GLU A 94 -7.61 -3.67 -36.95
CA GLU A 94 -8.13 -2.57 -37.77
C GLU A 94 -7.46 -1.22 -37.44
N LEU A 95 -6.99 -1.06 -36.20
CA LEU A 95 -6.26 0.12 -35.75
C LEU A 95 -4.85 -0.26 -35.31
N THR A 96 -3.85 0.08 -36.14
CA THR A 96 -2.46 -0.30 -35.84
C THR A 96 -1.75 0.65 -34.86
N ARG A 97 -2.28 1.87 -34.65
CA ARG A 97 -1.66 2.91 -33.80
C ARG A 97 -2.71 3.80 -33.12
N VAL A 98 -2.44 4.22 -31.88
CA VAL A 98 -3.23 5.21 -31.14
C VAL A 98 -2.30 6.31 -30.64
N GLY A 99 -2.54 7.56 -31.02
CA GLY A 99 -1.75 8.71 -30.57
C GLY A 99 -2.31 9.34 -29.28
N GLN A 100 -1.43 9.87 -28.42
CA GLN A 100 -1.83 10.71 -27.28
C GLN A 100 -1.86 12.18 -27.69
N GLY A 101 -3.05 12.80 -27.65
CA GLY A 101 -3.18 14.27 -27.67
C GLY A 101 -3.17 14.82 -26.25
N ILE A 102 -2.40 15.88 -26.01
CA ILE A 102 -2.41 16.68 -24.77
C ILE A 102 -3.56 17.68 -24.86
N TYR A 103 -4.30 17.91 -23.76
CA TYR A 103 -5.23 19.04 -23.68
C TYR A 103 -4.45 20.35 -23.75
N GLY A 104 -4.50 21.01 -24.91
CA GLY A 104 -3.97 22.36 -25.11
C GLY A 104 -5.06 23.23 -25.70
N ILE A 105 -5.52 24.22 -24.93
CA ILE A 105 -6.24 25.38 -25.46
C ILE A 105 -5.18 26.23 -26.19
N GLY A 106 -5.31 26.41 -27.50
CA GLY A 106 -4.47 27.34 -28.29
C GLY A 106 -3.65 26.71 -29.42
N ALA A 107 -3.25 27.57 -30.36
CA ALA A 107 -2.79 27.25 -31.72
C ALA A 107 -1.31 26.81 -31.85
N ALA A 108 -0.90 25.72 -31.20
CA ALA A 108 0.45 25.15 -31.40
C ALA A 108 0.45 24.02 -32.47
N LYS A 109 1.37 24.12 -33.44
CA LYS A 109 1.55 23.19 -34.57
C LYS A 109 2.18 21.86 -34.12
N VAL A 110 1.67 20.78 -34.69
CA VAL A 110 2.08 19.38 -34.53
C VAL A 110 3.43 19.14 -35.23
N PHE A 111 4.42 18.56 -34.54
CA PHE A 111 5.69 18.10 -35.13
C PHE A 111 5.78 16.57 -35.17
N GLU A 112 6.54 16.08 -36.17
CA GLU A 112 6.73 14.69 -36.58
C GLU A 112 7.12 13.73 -35.44
N ILE A 113 6.49 12.55 -35.43
CA ILE A 113 6.57 11.54 -34.35
C ILE A 113 7.31 10.30 -34.85
N VAL A 114 8.27 9.86 -34.04
CA VAL A 114 9.17 8.70 -34.18
C VAL A 114 8.40 7.35 -34.24
N PRO A 115 8.87 6.36 -35.02
CA PRO A 115 8.13 5.13 -35.29
C PRO A 115 8.37 4.08 -34.20
N GLU A 116 7.51 4.03 -33.17
CA GLU A 116 7.30 2.80 -32.39
C GLU A 116 6.10 2.94 -31.45
N VAL A 117 5.33 1.86 -31.31
CA VAL A 117 4.11 1.80 -30.50
C VAL A 117 4.50 1.83 -29.01
N MET A 118 4.49 3.03 -28.40
CA MET A 118 4.76 3.18 -26.97
C MET A 118 3.54 2.83 -26.10
N PRO A 119 3.70 2.07 -25.00
CA PRO A 119 2.72 2.02 -23.93
C PRO A 119 2.87 3.26 -23.02
N LYS A 120 1.80 4.06 -22.95
CA LYS A 120 1.47 5.12 -21.96
C LYS A 120 2.64 5.67 -21.10
N LEU A 121 3.18 6.82 -21.48
CA LEU A 121 3.94 7.72 -20.60
C LEU A 121 3.63 9.17 -21.02
N GLY A 122 2.80 9.87 -20.23
CA GLY A 122 2.62 11.31 -20.42
C GLY A 122 3.80 12.07 -19.84
N TYR A 123 4.39 12.98 -20.61
CA TYR A 123 5.45 13.89 -20.18
C TYR A 123 4.94 15.34 -20.16
N ARG A 124 5.47 16.18 -19.26
CA ARG A 124 5.40 17.64 -19.34
C ARG A 124 6.69 18.12 -19.96
N ILE A 125 6.65 18.61 -21.20
CA ILE A 125 7.80 19.24 -21.87
C ILE A 125 7.70 20.74 -21.57
N LEU A 126 8.74 21.31 -20.97
CA LEU A 126 8.83 22.76 -20.76
C LEU A 126 9.27 23.43 -22.07
N PRO A 127 8.79 24.66 -22.36
CA PRO A 127 9.20 25.38 -23.57
C PRO A 127 10.71 25.55 -23.64
N GLY A 128 11.33 25.12 -24.75
CA GLY A 128 12.76 25.34 -25.03
C GLY A 128 13.70 24.14 -24.82
N GLU A 129 13.22 23.00 -24.32
CA GLU A 129 14.08 21.82 -24.13
C GLU A 129 14.07 20.85 -25.33
N PRO A 130 15.24 20.37 -25.81
CA PRO A 130 15.30 19.37 -26.87
C PRO A 130 14.91 17.98 -26.37
N VAL A 131 13.97 17.33 -27.07
CA VAL A 131 13.52 15.97 -26.78
C VAL A 131 14.53 14.94 -27.32
N ARG A 132 14.95 13.97 -26.50
CA ARG A 132 15.83 12.86 -26.90
C ARG A 132 15.23 11.52 -26.41
N GLY A 133 15.12 10.54 -27.31
CA GLY A 133 14.42 9.25 -27.11
C GLY A 133 15.20 8.19 -26.33
N TYR A 134 14.54 7.06 -26.06
CA TYR A 134 15.06 5.89 -25.31
C TYR A 134 15.19 4.65 -26.22
N SER A 135 16.07 3.71 -25.86
CA SER A 135 16.26 2.39 -26.51
C SER A 135 15.98 1.25 -25.51
N GLN A 136 15.34 0.16 -25.95
CA GLN A 136 15.16 -1.08 -25.18
C GLN A 136 16.13 -2.17 -25.68
N LYS A 137 16.67 -2.98 -24.75
CA LYS A 137 17.31 -4.28 -25.06
C LYS A 137 16.36 -5.42 -24.70
N ALA A 138 16.10 -6.33 -25.65
CA ALA A 138 15.29 -7.51 -25.44
C ALA A 138 16.01 -8.53 -24.54
N GLY A 139 15.34 -9.01 -23.48
CA GLY A 139 15.75 -10.24 -22.79
C GLY A 139 15.98 -10.22 -21.26
N GLY A 140 15.38 -9.30 -20.48
CA GLY A 140 15.47 -9.35 -19.02
C GLY A 140 14.47 -8.45 -18.30
N ALA A 141 14.18 -8.75 -17.02
CA ALA A 141 13.25 -8.00 -16.15
C ALA A 141 13.76 -6.61 -15.70
N VAL A 142 14.90 -6.15 -16.23
CA VAL A 142 15.60 -4.93 -15.80
C VAL A 142 15.58 -3.90 -16.94
N TRP A 143 15.14 -2.69 -16.63
CA TRP A 143 15.05 -1.57 -17.58
C TRP A 143 16.12 -0.53 -17.24
N ARG A 144 17.02 -0.25 -18.19
CA ARG A 144 18.01 0.83 -18.05
C ARG A 144 17.45 2.13 -18.60
N LEU A 145 17.56 3.20 -17.82
CA LEU A 145 17.22 4.54 -18.25
C LEU A 145 18.49 5.30 -18.59
N ASP A 146 18.60 5.81 -19.82
CA ASP A 146 19.76 6.64 -20.23
C ASP A 146 19.76 8.02 -19.54
N ARG A 147 18.63 8.46 -18.94
CA ARG A 147 18.47 9.72 -18.19
C ARG A 147 17.41 9.63 -17.08
N PRO A 148 17.41 10.52 -16.06
CA PRO A 148 16.44 10.47 -14.96
C PRO A 148 15.01 10.73 -15.46
N CYS A 149 14.13 9.72 -15.37
CA CYS A 149 12.71 9.86 -15.69
C CYS A 149 11.89 10.18 -14.42
N ARG A 150 10.80 10.95 -14.57
CA ARG A 150 9.94 11.43 -13.47
C ARG A 150 8.73 10.52 -13.15
N ARG A 151 8.63 9.31 -13.69
CA ARG A 151 7.45 8.44 -13.47
C ARG A 151 7.79 6.97 -13.27
N LEU A 152 7.20 6.37 -12.23
CA LEU A 152 7.10 4.92 -12.04
C LEU A 152 5.94 4.40 -12.91
N ILE A 153 6.08 3.21 -13.50
CA ILE A 153 5.00 2.49 -14.16
C ILE A 153 4.77 1.19 -13.39
N ARG A 154 3.57 0.98 -12.84
CA ARG A 154 3.10 -0.36 -12.44
C ARG A 154 2.09 -0.86 -13.48
N LYS A 155 2.31 -2.08 -14.01
CA LYS A 155 1.32 -2.80 -14.83
C LYS A 155 1.17 -4.22 -14.30
N ARG A 156 -0.04 -4.58 -13.87
CA ARG A 156 -0.44 -5.96 -13.48
C ARG A 156 0.43 -6.59 -12.38
N GLY A 157 0.76 -5.86 -11.32
CA GLY A 157 1.47 -6.44 -10.17
C GLY A 157 2.95 -6.77 -10.40
N VAL A 158 3.50 -6.55 -11.61
CA VAL A 158 4.95 -6.66 -11.86
C VAL A 158 5.58 -5.28 -11.74
N GLN A 159 6.50 -5.15 -10.78
CA GLN A 159 7.28 -3.92 -10.56
C GLN A 159 8.52 -3.95 -11.44
N ALA A 160 8.61 -3.03 -12.41
CA ALA A 160 9.87 -2.79 -13.11
C ALA A 160 10.78 -1.96 -12.19
N MET A 161 11.91 -2.54 -11.79
CA MET A 161 13.02 -1.77 -11.24
C MET A 161 13.70 -1.04 -12.39
N PHE A 162 13.65 0.28 -12.35
CA PHE A 162 14.42 1.13 -13.25
C PHE A 162 15.77 1.40 -12.59
N GLU A 163 16.85 1.29 -13.34
CA GLU A 163 18.18 1.67 -12.89
C GLU A 163 18.69 2.88 -13.67
N THR A 164 19.35 3.80 -12.99
CA THR A 164 20.14 4.86 -13.61
C THR A 164 21.33 4.27 -14.38
N PRO A 165 22.02 5.04 -15.24
CA PRO A 165 23.18 4.54 -15.99
C PRO A 165 24.31 3.95 -15.12
N ASN A 166 24.38 4.35 -13.84
CA ASN A 166 25.32 3.84 -12.84
C ASN A 166 24.74 2.72 -11.95
N GLY A 167 23.64 2.06 -12.34
CA GLY A 167 23.10 0.88 -11.65
C GLY A 167 22.37 1.18 -10.34
N ARG A 168 21.96 2.44 -10.09
CA ARG A 168 21.19 2.79 -8.88
C ARG A 168 19.70 2.70 -9.18
N PRO A 169 18.87 2.14 -8.27
CA PRO A 169 17.43 2.16 -8.44
C PRO A 169 16.92 3.59 -8.64
N VAL A 170 16.11 3.80 -9.67
CA VAL A 170 15.28 4.99 -9.84
C VAL A 170 14.10 4.80 -8.89
N ALA A 171 14.39 4.78 -7.60
CA ALA A 171 13.39 5.19 -6.61
C ALA A 171 12.84 6.51 -7.12
N SER A 172 11.52 6.64 -7.17
CA SER A 172 10.87 7.89 -7.54
C SER A 172 11.64 9.04 -6.92
N ARG A 173 12.34 9.84 -7.74
CA ARG A 173 12.63 11.23 -7.43
C ARG A 173 11.26 11.94 -7.33
N GLN A 174 10.43 11.56 -6.37
CA GLN A 174 9.54 12.50 -5.72
C GLN A 174 10.51 13.47 -5.09
N GLN A 175 10.75 14.55 -5.83
CA GLN A 175 11.50 15.73 -5.48
C GLN A 175 11.99 15.71 -4.04
N GLY A 176 13.17 15.13 -3.83
CA GLY A 176 14.10 15.83 -2.97
C GLY A 176 14.40 17.13 -3.70
N SER A 177 13.55 18.16 -3.56
CA SER A 177 14.12 19.45 -3.23
C SER A 177 15.14 19.11 -2.16
N ALA A 178 16.42 19.33 -2.45
CA ALA A 178 17.48 19.06 -1.49
C ALA A 178 16.95 19.57 -0.16
N MET A 179 16.69 18.67 0.80
CA MET A 179 16.19 19.10 2.09
C MET A 179 17.28 20.02 2.62
N GLU A 180 17.05 21.33 2.55
CA GLU A 180 18.13 22.33 2.51
C GLU A 180 18.92 22.30 3.81
N SER A 181 18.30 21.84 4.90
CA SER A 181 18.94 21.52 6.16
C SER A 181 18.17 20.43 6.93
N MET A 182 18.89 19.44 7.46
CA MET A 182 18.37 18.50 8.47
C MET A 182 18.30 19.14 9.87
N GLN A 183 19.04 20.22 10.08
CA GLN A 183 19.26 20.82 11.40
C GLN A 183 18.18 21.82 11.80
N GLU A 184 17.37 22.27 10.85
CA GLU A 184 16.29 23.23 11.06
C GLU A 184 14.93 22.56 10.80
N PRO A 185 13.82 23.09 11.37
CA PRO A 185 12.48 22.67 10.95
C PRO A 185 12.23 23.03 9.47
N PRO A 186 11.28 22.37 8.78
CA PRO A 186 10.96 22.73 7.40
C PRO A 186 10.55 24.19 7.27
N ALA A 187 11.10 24.89 6.28
CA ALA A 187 10.70 26.26 6.00
C ALA A 187 9.26 26.30 5.46
N ARG A 188 8.59 27.43 5.65
CA ARG A 188 7.20 27.62 5.17
C ARG A 188 7.05 27.33 3.67
N SER A 189 8.02 27.74 2.86
CA SER A 189 8.06 27.47 1.42
C SER A 189 8.17 25.98 1.09
N GLU A 190 8.95 25.20 1.86
CA GLU A 190 9.03 23.74 1.71
C GLU A 190 7.68 23.10 2.07
N ILE A 191 7.04 23.58 3.14
CA ILE A 191 5.74 23.09 3.60
C ILE A 191 4.66 23.35 2.56
N ASP A 192 4.57 24.57 2.03
CA ASP A 192 3.58 24.92 1.01
C ASP A 192 3.82 24.12 -0.29
N ALA A 193 5.08 23.96 -0.70
CA ALA A 193 5.43 23.13 -1.86
C ALA A 193 5.03 21.66 -1.67
N HIS A 194 5.30 21.10 -0.48
CA HIS A 194 4.96 19.72 -0.14
C HIS A 194 3.45 19.52 0.04
N PHE A 195 2.75 20.50 0.61
CA PHE A 195 1.30 20.48 0.79
C PHE A 195 0.55 20.29 -0.53
N HIS A 196 0.99 20.96 -1.59
CA HIS A 196 0.43 20.79 -2.94
C HIS A 196 0.71 19.42 -3.58
N THR A 197 1.56 18.60 -2.96
CA THR A 197 1.77 17.21 -3.39
C THR A 197 0.77 16.25 -2.79
N PHE A 198 -0.10 16.65 -1.87
CA PHE A 198 -1.14 15.77 -1.31
C PHE A 198 -2.48 15.95 -2.02
N GLU A 199 -3.21 14.85 -2.17
CA GLU A 199 -4.64 14.90 -2.47
C GLU A 199 -5.39 14.88 -1.14
N ARG A 200 -6.36 15.78 -0.95
CA ARG A 200 -7.23 15.81 0.25
C ARG A 200 -6.49 15.97 1.58
N CYS A 201 -5.23 16.43 1.59
CA CYS A 201 -4.64 16.96 2.81
C CYS A 201 -5.26 18.33 3.06
N HIS A 202 -5.99 18.47 4.15
CA HIS A 202 -6.70 19.71 4.49
C HIS A 202 -5.88 20.65 5.37
N SER A 203 -4.67 20.25 5.78
CA SER A 203 -3.86 20.98 6.74
C SER A 203 -2.39 21.06 6.31
N PRO A 204 -1.82 22.26 6.11
CA PRO A 204 -0.39 22.43 5.89
C PRO A 204 0.45 21.93 7.09
N ALA A 205 -0.10 21.89 8.30
CA ALA A 205 0.58 21.33 9.47
C ALA A 205 0.89 19.84 9.32
N ARG A 206 0.04 19.10 8.59
CA ARG A 206 0.30 17.69 8.25
C ARG A 206 1.39 17.55 7.21
N ALA A 207 1.44 18.45 6.22
CA ALA A 207 2.54 18.48 5.27
C ALA A 207 3.87 18.79 5.99
N GLU A 208 3.88 19.73 6.93
CA GLU A 208 5.02 19.99 7.81
C GLU A 208 5.42 18.73 8.58
N LYS A 209 4.45 18.06 9.23
CA LYS A 209 4.70 16.83 9.97
C LYS A 209 5.25 15.70 9.09
N ASP A 210 4.72 15.51 7.88
CA ASP A 210 5.24 14.53 6.92
C ASP A 210 6.68 14.83 6.50
N LEU A 211 7.00 16.10 6.23
CA LEU A 211 8.38 16.51 5.96
C LEU A 211 9.30 16.15 7.12
N ILE A 212 8.90 16.45 8.35
CA ILE A 212 9.66 16.11 9.57
C ILE A 212 9.81 14.60 9.73
N VAL A 213 8.75 13.82 9.49
CA VAL A 213 8.81 12.34 9.48
C VAL A 213 9.82 11.86 8.43
N ARG A 214 9.79 12.41 7.22
CA ARG A 214 10.77 12.08 6.16
C ARG A 214 12.20 12.47 6.55
N ARG A 215 12.39 13.59 7.24
CA ARG A 215 13.70 13.96 7.82
C ARG A 215 14.16 12.93 8.83
N ALA A 216 13.27 12.54 9.74
CA ALA A 216 13.56 11.51 10.73
C ALA A 216 13.90 10.16 10.09
N LEU A 217 13.23 9.77 9.00
CA LEU A 217 13.60 8.57 8.23
C LEU A 217 15.02 8.65 7.67
N VAL A 218 15.41 9.79 7.09
CA VAL A 218 16.78 10.01 6.60
C VAL A 218 17.80 9.98 7.75
N ALA A 219 17.48 10.57 8.91
CA ALA A 219 18.33 10.48 10.09
C ALA A 219 18.48 9.01 10.55
N MET A 220 17.38 8.26 10.62
CA MET A 220 17.38 6.84 10.98
C MET A 220 18.20 6.00 9.99
N GLU A 221 18.14 6.30 8.68
CA GLU A 221 18.93 5.62 7.66
C GLU A 221 20.43 5.73 7.91
N ARG A 222 20.89 6.79 8.56
CA ARG A 222 22.30 7.02 8.91
C ARG A 222 22.71 6.46 10.26
N PHE A 223 21.76 6.01 11.08
CA PHE A 223 22.06 5.44 12.39
C PHE A 223 22.89 4.17 12.24
N ARG A 224 23.98 4.06 13.00
CA ARG A 224 24.84 2.88 13.05
C ARG A 224 25.07 2.53 14.52
N SER A 225 24.88 1.27 14.86
CA SER A 225 25.26 0.71 16.16
C SER A 225 25.94 -0.62 15.91
N GLU A 226 27.04 -0.87 16.64
CA GLU A 226 27.71 -2.17 16.61
C GLU A 226 26.88 -3.26 17.31
N ARG A 227 25.92 -2.83 18.13
CA ARG A 227 25.15 -3.69 19.05
C ARG A 227 23.76 -4.03 18.54
N ALA A 228 23.24 -3.28 17.58
CA ALA A 228 21.90 -3.50 17.03
C ALA A 228 21.79 -3.10 15.57
N THR A 229 20.90 -3.78 14.86
CA THR A 229 20.43 -3.39 13.52
C THR A 229 19.11 -2.66 13.64
N LEU A 230 19.00 -1.48 13.04
CA LEU A 230 17.74 -0.74 12.99
C LEU A 230 16.88 -1.21 11.82
N ALA A 231 15.58 -1.40 12.08
CA ALA A 231 14.57 -1.62 11.07
C ALA A 231 13.31 -0.80 11.34
N ILE A 232 12.61 -0.36 10.29
CA ILE A 232 11.33 0.33 10.43
C ILE A 232 10.14 -0.61 10.27
N GLU A 233 9.09 -0.36 11.04
CA GLU A 233 7.85 -1.13 11.06
C GLU A 233 6.62 -0.22 10.81
N GLY A 234 5.44 -0.80 10.90
CA GLY A 234 4.21 -0.05 11.10
C GLY A 234 3.67 0.61 9.84
N GLY A 235 2.82 1.62 10.03
CA GLY A 235 2.20 2.34 8.91
C GLY A 235 3.24 3.03 8.03
N THR A 236 4.27 3.60 8.65
CA THR A 236 5.31 4.35 7.95
C THR A 236 6.17 3.45 7.06
N ALA A 237 6.52 2.23 7.52
CA ALA A 237 7.16 1.23 6.68
C ALA A 237 6.31 0.87 5.44
N LEU A 238 5.00 0.69 5.63
CA LEU A 238 4.07 0.34 4.55
C LEU A 238 3.95 1.44 3.49
N VAL A 239 4.06 2.70 3.88
CA VAL A 239 3.99 3.85 2.97
C VAL A 239 5.33 4.08 2.28
N ALA A 240 6.39 4.32 3.06
CA ALA A 240 7.65 4.85 2.54
C ALA A 240 8.48 3.79 1.80
N TYR A 241 8.47 2.55 2.31
CA TYR A 241 9.35 1.49 1.84
C TYR A 241 8.58 0.49 0.98
N HIS A 242 7.56 -0.16 1.56
CA HIS A 242 6.81 -1.19 0.84
C HIS A 242 5.86 -0.62 -0.22
N ARG A 243 5.42 0.65 -0.07
CA ARG A 243 4.45 1.31 -0.96
C ARG A 243 3.18 0.48 -1.17
N LEU A 244 2.68 -0.07 -0.07
CA LEU A 244 1.49 -0.93 -0.02
C LEU A 244 0.25 -0.18 0.45
N THR A 245 0.41 0.97 1.10
CA THR A 245 -0.68 1.83 1.56
C THR A 245 -0.43 3.29 1.17
N THR A 246 -1.49 4.08 1.08
CA THR A 246 -1.46 5.47 0.59
C THR A 246 -1.84 6.49 1.65
N ARG A 247 -2.22 6.03 2.85
CA ARG A 247 -2.59 6.92 3.95
C ARG A 247 -1.34 7.56 4.54
N PHE A 248 -1.49 8.76 5.08
CA PHE A 248 -0.45 9.37 5.88
C PHE A 248 -0.21 8.58 7.19
N SER A 249 1.04 8.59 7.68
CA SER A 249 1.44 7.95 8.93
C SER A 249 2.31 8.90 9.74
N GLU A 250 1.84 9.25 10.94
CA GLU A 250 2.48 10.23 11.82
C GLU A 250 3.48 9.61 12.80
N ASP A 251 3.30 8.34 13.12
CA ASP A 251 4.10 7.60 14.11
C ASP A 251 5.31 6.93 13.44
N LEU A 252 6.42 6.85 14.16
CA LEU A 252 7.63 6.13 13.73
C LEU A 252 7.81 4.87 14.59
N ASP A 253 7.28 3.76 14.09
CA ASP A 253 7.44 2.44 14.70
C ASP A 253 8.81 1.87 14.27
N ILE A 254 9.72 1.66 15.22
CA ILE A 254 11.08 1.21 14.93
C ILE A 254 11.44 -0.01 15.76
N ARG A 255 12.29 -0.85 15.19
CA ARG A 255 12.83 -2.03 15.85
C ARG A 255 14.35 -1.95 15.87
N LEU A 256 14.93 -1.97 17.06
CA LEU A 256 16.36 -2.13 17.26
C LEU A 256 16.61 -3.59 17.59
N ILE A 257 17.18 -4.31 16.63
CA ILE A 257 17.34 -5.75 16.70
C ILE A 257 18.73 -6.01 17.27
N PRO A 258 18.84 -6.44 18.55
CA PRO A 258 20.15 -6.67 19.16
C PRO A 258 20.89 -7.76 18.39
N ASN A 259 22.20 -7.59 18.26
CA ASN A 259 23.08 -8.59 17.66
C ASN A 259 23.19 -9.84 18.57
N GLN A 260 23.89 -10.87 18.10
CA GLN A 260 24.01 -12.13 18.83
C GLN A 260 24.71 -11.97 20.18
N SER A 261 25.73 -11.10 20.30
CA SER A 261 26.46 -10.90 21.55
C SER A 261 25.57 -10.30 22.63
N VAL A 262 24.71 -9.32 22.29
CA VAL A 262 23.75 -8.74 23.24
C VAL A 262 22.66 -9.74 23.63
N ARG A 263 22.19 -10.58 22.69
CA ARG A 263 21.16 -11.59 22.97
C ARG A 263 21.64 -12.68 23.94
N GLN A 264 22.93 -12.99 23.92
CA GLN A 264 23.56 -14.00 24.76
C GLN A 264 23.92 -13.50 26.17
N LEU A 265 23.78 -12.21 26.44
CA LEU A 265 23.99 -11.65 27.78
C LEU A 265 22.96 -12.19 28.79
N PRO A 266 23.35 -12.30 30.08
CA PRO A 266 22.40 -12.50 31.18
C PRO A 266 21.31 -11.43 31.18
N GLU A 267 20.12 -11.75 31.68
CA GLU A 267 18.93 -10.87 31.56
C GLU A 267 19.18 -9.44 32.04
N THR A 268 19.81 -9.26 33.21
CA THR A 268 20.11 -7.93 33.77
C THR A 268 21.06 -7.15 32.87
N GLU A 269 22.15 -7.76 32.40
CA GLU A 269 23.12 -7.14 31.50
C GLU A 269 22.51 -6.83 30.14
N ARG A 270 21.65 -7.72 29.63
CA ARG A 270 20.89 -7.51 28.40
C ARG A 270 19.97 -6.30 28.53
N ILE A 271 19.22 -6.18 29.63
CA ILE A 271 18.32 -5.03 29.86
C ILE A 271 19.12 -3.72 29.83
N GLU A 272 20.27 -3.65 30.50
CA GLU A 272 21.12 -2.46 30.46
C GLU A 272 21.66 -2.19 29.05
N ALA A 273 22.14 -3.21 28.33
CA ALA A 273 22.56 -3.05 26.94
C ALA A 273 21.43 -2.52 26.03
N LEU A 274 20.19 -2.99 26.20
CA LEU A 274 19.04 -2.48 25.44
C LEU A 274 18.72 -1.01 25.76
N LYS A 275 18.85 -0.60 27.03
CA LYS A 275 18.69 0.81 27.43
C LYS A 275 19.77 1.68 26.78
N GLU A 276 21.02 1.23 26.81
CA GLU A 276 22.14 1.96 26.20
C GLU A 276 21.98 2.08 24.68
N ILE A 277 21.57 1.02 23.98
CA ILE A 277 21.26 1.07 22.54
C ILE A 277 20.14 2.08 22.25
N GLY A 278 19.09 2.12 23.09
CA GLY A 278 18.02 3.11 22.96
C GLY A 278 18.49 4.54 23.22
N GLN A 279 19.45 4.72 24.14
CA GLN A 279 20.07 6.00 24.42
C GLN A 279 21.01 6.45 23.27
N GLU A 280 21.80 5.56 22.68
CA GLU A 280 22.58 5.82 21.46
C GLU A 280 21.68 6.31 20.33
N PHE A 281 20.55 5.63 20.11
CA PHE A 281 19.58 6.02 19.09
C PHE A 281 18.99 7.41 19.37
N LYS A 282 18.63 7.68 20.63
CA LYS A 282 18.09 8.98 21.04
C LYS A 282 19.11 10.12 20.80
N GLU A 283 20.37 9.90 21.15
CA GLU A 283 21.46 10.87 20.95
C GLU A 283 21.69 11.13 19.45
N HIS A 284 21.67 10.08 18.63
CA HIS A 284 21.77 10.18 17.18
C HIS A 284 20.64 11.03 16.57
N ILE A 285 19.39 10.78 16.96
CA ILE A 285 18.25 11.59 16.47
C ILE A 285 18.39 13.05 16.88
N HIS A 286 18.84 13.33 18.11
CA HIS A 286 19.05 14.70 18.55
C HIS A 286 20.20 15.40 17.82
N ALA A 287 21.28 14.67 17.49
CA ALA A 287 22.39 15.20 16.72
C ALA A 287 22.00 15.52 15.26
N GLU A 288 21.24 14.64 14.60
CA GLU A 288 20.78 14.85 13.22
C GLU A 288 19.64 15.88 13.13
N MET A 289 18.83 16.03 14.19
CA MET A 289 17.64 16.88 14.22
C MET A 289 17.55 17.70 15.53
N PRO A 290 18.49 18.65 15.76
CA PRO A 290 18.58 19.41 17.01
C PRO A 290 17.37 20.29 17.32
N PHE A 291 16.53 20.61 16.32
CA PHE A 291 15.27 21.34 16.53
C PHE A 291 14.19 20.51 17.24
N LEU A 292 14.35 19.19 17.33
CA LEU A 292 13.45 18.32 18.09
C LEU A 292 13.75 18.42 19.59
N GLN A 293 12.74 18.80 20.36
CA GLN A 293 12.83 18.98 21.80
C GLN A 293 12.33 17.72 22.53
N PRO A 294 13.20 16.97 23.23
CA PRO A 294 12.78 15.77 23.94
C PRO A 294 11.80 16.12 25.07
N THR A 295 10.77 15.29 25.24
CA THR A 295 9.76 15.48 26.29
C THR A 295 9.96 14.52 27.46
N ARG A 296 9.39 14.85 28.62
CA ARG A 296 9.32 13.95 29.79
C ARG A 296 8.27 12.84 29.66
N LYS A 297 7.48 12.84 28.58
CA LYS A 297 6.43 11.83 28.34
C LYS A 297 7.00 10.51 27.80
N GLY A 298 8.28 10.49 27.41
CA GLY A 298 8.95 9.25 27.01
C GLY A 298 8.94 8.22 28.14
N ARG A 299 8.86 6.94 27.77
CA ARG A 299 8.75 5.83 28.73
C ARG A 299 9.60 4.66 28.28
N ILE A 300 10.39 4.12 29.20
CA ILE A 300 11.10 2.85 29.01
C ILE A 300 10.39 1.80 29.88
N ARG A 301 10.00 0.66 29.30
CA ARG A 301 9.48 -0.47 30.08
C ARG A 301 10.59 -1.05 30.97
N LYS A 302 10.22 -1.71 32.08
CA LYS A 302 11.19 -2.31 33.02
C LYS A 302 12.13 -3.32 32.35
N ASP A 303 11.61 -4.05 31.37
CA ASP A 303 12.33 -5.04 30.55
C ASP A 303 13.15 -4.42 29.41
N ALA A 304 13.11 -3.09 29.24
CA ALA A 304 13.69 -2.33 28.15
C ALA A 304 13.28 -2.77 26.73
N LEU A 305 12.30 -3.68 26.58
CA LEU A 305 11.84 -4.20 25.29
C LEU A 305 11.04 -3.17 24.48
N LEU A 306 10.50 -2.15 25.16
CA LEU A 306 9.82 -1.01 24.54
C LEU A 306 10.34 0.29 25.15
N GLN A 307 10.72 1.21 24.29
CA GLN A 307 11.11 2.57 24.65
C GLN A 307 10.35 3.56 23.76
N ALA A 308 9.49 4.37 24.37
CA ALA A 308 8.81 5.46 23.68
C ALA A 308 9.63 6.74 23.84
N LEU A 309 10.16 7.27 22.74
CA LEU A 309 10.83 8.57 22.70
C LEU A 309 9.87 9.58 22.06
N ILE A 310 9.50 10.61 22.81
CA ILE A 310 8.55 11.63 22.35
C ILE A 310 9.26 12.97 22.29
N TYR A 311 9.23 13.59 21.12
CA TYR A 311 9.79 14.90 20.83
C TYR A 311 8.69 15.87 20.46
N ASN A 312 8.84 17.13 20.86
CA ASN A 312 8.06 18.25 20.34
C ASN A 312 8.91 19.03 19.32
N TYR A 313 8.24 19.80 18.47
CA TYR A 313 8.90 20.82 17.66
C TYR A 313 8.03 22.08 17.62
N GLN A 314 8.65 23.21 17.32
CA GLN A 314 7.91 24.45 17.10
C GLN A 314 7.32 24.42 15.69
N SER A 315 6.03 24.15 15.59
CA SER A 315 5.31 24.17 14.31
C SER A 315 5.26 25.60 13.75
N SER A 316 5.56 25.72 12.47
CA SER A 316 5.41 26.95 11.69
C SER A 316 3.98 27.14 11.17
N VAL A 317 3.16 26.09 11.24
CA VAL A 317 1.76 26.08 10.80
C VAL A 317 0.90 25.44 11.89
N PRO A 318 0.49 26.18 12.94
CA PRO A 318 -0.28 25.60 14.03
C PRO A 318 -1.63 25.08 13.53
N ASP A 319 -2.00 23.90 13.99
CA ASP A 319 -3.28 23.25 13.75
C ASP A 319 -3.66 22.44 14.99
N GLU A 320 -4.84 22.69 15.55
CA GLU A 320 -5.31 22.04 16.78
C GLU A 320 -5.55 20.54 16.60
N GLU A 321 -5.79 20.07 15.37
CA GLU A 321 -5.96 18.66 15.06
C GLU A 321 -4.65 17.91 14.81
N VAL A 322 -3.52 18.63 14.73
CA VAL A 322 -2.20 18.06 14.43
C VAL A 322 -1.27 18.24 15.60
N VAL A 323 -0.92 17.13 16.25
CA VAL A 323 0.05 17.16 17.33
C VAL A 323 1.44 17.44 16.75
N ALA A 324 2.01 18.60 17.09
CA ALA A 324 3.36 19.05 16.76
C ALA A 324 4.42 18.28 17.58
N GLY A 325 4.49 16.98 17.33
CA GLY A 325 5.46 16.09 17.94
C GLY A 325 5.70 14.82 17.13
N LEU A 326 6.86 14.22 17.37
CA LEU A 326 7.25 12.93 16.83
C LEU A 326 7.34 11.91 17.95
N LYS A 327 6.83 10.72 17.67
CA LYS A 327 6.92 9.58 18.57
C LYS A 327 7.69 8.46 17.87
N PHE A 328 8.80 8.07 18.48
CA PHE A 328 9.55 6.87 18.11
C PHE A 328 9.20 5.78 19.10
N GLU A 329 8.58 4.70 18.65
CA GLU A 329 8.40 3.48 19.44
C GLU A 329 9.52 2.51 19.12
N VAL A 330 10.47 2.37 20.04
CA VAL A 330 11.64 1.52 19.89
C VAL A 330 11.38 0.16 20.52
N VAL A 331 11.33 -0.86 19.69
CA VAL A 331 11.05 -2.25 20.09
C VAL A 331 12.32 -3.10 19.95
N HIS A 332 12.62 -3.93 20.95
CA HIS A 332 13.80 -4.84 20.94
C HIS A 332 13.43 -6.31 20.85
N ILE A 333 12.27 -6.61 20.29
CA ILE A 333 11.73 -7.98 20.19
C ILE A 333 12.40 -8.71 19.01
N PRO A 334 12.76 -10.00 19.17
CA PRO A 334 13.27 -10.81 18.07
C PRO A 334 12.35 -10.79 16.86
N LEU A 335 12.94 -10.83 15.67
CA LEU A 335 12.18 -10.93 14.43
C LEU A 335 11.61 -12.32 14.24
N MET A 336 10.39 -12.39 13.71
CA MET A 336 9.81 -13.64 13.21
C MET A 336 10.17 -13.87 11.74
N MET A 337 10.35 -12.77 10.99
CA MET A 337 10.68 -12.78 9.58
C MET A 337 12.02 -12.06 9.33
N PRO A 338 12.78 -12.41 8.28
CA PRO A 338 13.98 -11.65 7.93
C PRO A 338 13.64 -10.19 7.60
N ILE A 339 14.58 -9.28 7.88
CA ILE A 339 14.50 -7.89 7.45
C ILE A 339 14.49 -7.86 5.92
N VAL A 340 13.64 -7.01 5.35
CA VAL A 340 13.66 -6.68 3.93
C VAL A 340 14.53 -5.43 3.76
N GLU A 341 15.70 -5.58 3.15
CA GLU A 341 16.52 -4.45 2.74
C GLU A 341 15.90 -3.75 1.54
N GLN A 342 15.76 -2.42 1.63
CA GLN A 342 15.26 -1.61 0.53
C GLN A 342 16.14 -0.39 0.31
N ALA A 343 16.07 0.20 -0.88
CA ALA A 343 16.67 1.51 -1.12
C ALA A 343 15.90 2.56 -0.29
N GLY A 344 16.61 3.16 0.66
CA GLY A 344 16.14 4.25 1.50
C GLY A 344 15.97 5.55 0.74
N LEU A 345 15.38 6.53 1.42
CA LEU A 345 15.11 7.87 0.93
C LEU A 345 16.40 8.64 0.61
N ALA A 346 17.47 8.42 1.37
CA ALA A 346 18.81 8.97 1.09
C ALA A 346 19.59 8.15 0.06
N GLY A 347 19.03 7.04 -0.43
CA GLY A 347 19.69 6.10 -1.34
C GLY A 347 20.58 5.07 -0.66
N GLU A 348 20.67 5.09 0.68
CA GLU A 348 21.31 4.03 1.47
C GLU A 348 20.39 2.82 1.60
N ARG A 349 20.93 1.63 1.86
CA ARG A 349 20.08 0.48 2.16
C ARG A 349 19.56 0.59 3.59
N PHE A 350 18.26 0.40 3.73
CA PHE A 350 17.59 0.49 5.01
C PHE A 350 16.76 -0.74 5.30
N GLY A 351 16.80 -1.20 6.55
CA GLY A 351 16.03 -2.34 7.00
C GLY A 351 14.56 -1.97 7.18
N SER A 352 13.67 -2.76 6.59
CA SER A 352 12.23 -2.69 6.85
C SER A 352 11.73 -4.04 7.33
N ILE A 353 10.81 -4.04 8.30
CA ILE A 353 10.16 -5.25 8.77
C ILE A 353 9.31 -5.84 7.65
N HIS A 354 9.32 -7.17 7.53
CA HIS A 354 8.58 -7.89 6.51
C HIS A 354 7.06 -7.61 6.60
N PRO A 355 6.34 -7.40 5.48
CA PRO A 355 4.91 -7.08 5.50
C PRO A 355 4.04 -8.08 6.26
N VAL A 356 4.39 -9.37 6.24
CA VAL A 356 3.71 -10.42 7.02
C VAL A 356 3.78 -10.15 8.52
N GLU A 357 4.93 -9.75 9.03
CA GLU A 357 5.13 -9.48 10.45
C GLU A 357 4.42 -8.18 10.86
N ILE A 358 4.50 -7.13 10.03
CA ILE A 358 3.68 -5.91 10.20
C ILE A 358 2.19 -6.26 10.26
N ALA A 359 1.73 -7.14 9.38
CA ALA A 359 0.33 -7.56 9.33
C ALA A 359 -0.06 -8.35 10.59
N SER A 360 0.79 -9.26 11.07
CA SER A 360 0.55 -9.99 12.32
C SER A 360 0.45 -9.05 13.53
N GLY A 361 1.36 -8.10 13.67
CA GLY A 361 1.30 -7.11 14.76
C GLY A 361 0.02 -6.27 14.74
N LYS A 362 -0.46 -5.89 13.56
CA LYS A 362 -1.75 -5.18 13.39
C LYS A 362 -2.95 -6.05 13.74
N TRP A 363 -2.93 -7.33 13.35
CA TRP A 363 -3.97 -8.29 13.73
C TRP A 363 -4.03 -8.50 15.23
N GLN A 364 -2.89 -8.73 15.87
CA GLN A 364 -2.81 -8.86 17.32
C GLN A 364 -3.36 -7.61 18.04
N ALA A 365 -3.03 -6.41 17.55
CA ALA A 365 -3.57 -5.18 18.12
C ALA A 365 -5.11 -5.11 18.01
N LEU A 366 -5.70 -5.58 16.90
CA LEU A 366 -7.15 -5.63 16.72
C LEU A 366 -7.80 -6.67 17.64
N THR A 367 -7.28 -7.90 17.67
CA THR A 367 -7.85 -9.01 18.44
C THR A 367 -7.73 -8.82 19.95
N THR A 368 -6.70 -8.13 20.43
CA THR A 368 -6.56 -7.82 21.86
C THR A 368 -7.42 -6.64 22.31
N ARG A 369 -7.64 -5.63 21.46
CA ARG A 369 -8.25 -4.34 21.88
C ARG A 369 -9.73 -4.22 21.55
N LEU A 370 -10.16 -4.63 20.35
CA LEU A 370 -11.53 -4.43 19.90
C LEU A 370 -12.57 -5.18 20.76
N PRO A 371 -12.41 -6.48 21.06
CA PRO A 371 -13.40 -7.21 21.83
C PRO A 371 -13.58 -6.69 23.27
N ARG A 372 -12.57 -5.99 23.81
CA ARG A 372 -12.60 -5.51 25.20
C ARG A 372 -13.21 -4.12 25.32
N ASN A 373 -12.93 -3.23 24.38
CA ASN A 373 -13.32 -1.82 24.49
C ASN A 373 -13.23 -1.08 23.13
N ALA A 374 -14.04 -1.50 22.16
CA ALA A 374 -14.09 -0.93 20.82
C ALA A 374 -14.17 0.61 20.80
N ASP A 375 -15.08 1.19 21.58
CA ASP A 375 -15.36 2.64 21.57
C ASP A 375 -14.19 3.48 22.09
N SER A 376 -13.24 2.88 22.84
CA SER A 376 -12.05 3.57 23.34
C SER A 376 -10.89 3.60 22.33
N TYR A 377 -11.00 2.89 21.20
CA TYR A 377 -9.92 2.77 20.22
C TYR A 377 -10.37 3.06 18.78
N PRO A 378 -10.98 4.24 18.51
CA PRO A 378 -11.44 4.59 17.17
C PRO A 378 -10.29 4.70 16.15
N ASP A 379 -9.04 4.87 16.60
CA ASP A 379 -7.87 4.94 15.74
C ASP A 379 -7.47 3.59 15.13
N LEU A 380 -8.02 2.46 15.61
CA LEU A 380 -7.75 1.13 15.08
C LEU A 380 -8.25 0.92 13.63
N VAL A 381 -9.12 1.80 13.13
CA VAL A 381 -9.49 1.83 11.70
C VAL A 381 -8.27 1.91 10.78
N ARG A 382 -7.16 2.52 11.24
CA ARG A 382 -5.90 2.57 10.49
C ARG A 382 -5.27 1.19 10.28
N HIS A 383 -5.42 0.28 11.25
CA HIS A 383 -4.94 -1.09 11.13
C HIS A 383 -5.79 -1.90 10.16
N VAL A 384 -7.11 -1.73 10.20
CA VAL A 384 -8.03 -2.35 9.24
C VAL A 384 -7.72 -1.86 7.81
N HIS A 385 -7.50 -0.56 7.64
CA HIS A 385 -7.07 0.03 6.36
C HIS A 385 -5.76 -0.58 5.85
N ASP A 386 -4.73 -0.64 6.70
CA ASP A 386 -3.43 -1.20 6.33
C ASP A 386 -3.53 -2.68 5.95
N LEU A 387 -4.27 -3.48 6.72
CA LEU A 387 -4.47 -4.91 6.43
C LEU A 387 -5.24 -5.13 5.13
N ALA A 388 -6.29 -4.33 4.88
CA ALA A 388 -7.00 -4.34 3.60
C ALA A 388 -6.07 -4.02 2.42
N ALA A 389 -5.15 -3.05 2.59
CA ALA A 389 -4.19 -2.66 1.57
C ALA A 389 -3.06 -3.69 1.37
N LEU A 390 -2.70 -4.42 2.43
CA LEU A 390 -1.70 -5.49 2.41
C LEU A 390 -2.18 -6.77 1.71
N ARG A 391 -3.51 -6.97 1.59
CA ARG A 391 -4.11 -8.20 1.05
C ARG A 391 -3.45 -8.71 -0.24
N PRO A 392 -3.27 -7.91 -1.31
CA PRO A 392 -2.69 -8.42 -2.56
C PRO A 392 -1.25 -8.91 -2.38
N ALA A 393 -0.47 -8.29 -1.50
CA ALA A 393 0.91 -8.69 -1.25
C ALA A 393 0.98 -9.98 -0.42
N LEU A 394 0.14 -10.12 0.61
CA LEU A 394 0.17 -11.29 1.49
C LEU A 394 -0.25 -12.58 0.78
N ILE A 395 -1.27 -12.50 -0.09
CA ILE A 395 -1.77 -13.67 -0.85
C ILE A 395 -0.73 -14.15 -1.87
N VAL A 396 0.00 -13.23 -2.48
CA VAL A 396 0.98 -13.56 -3.53
C VAL A 396 2.32 -14.03 -2.94
N LEU A 397 2.76 -13.43 -1.83
CA LEU A 397 4.11 -13.66 -1.32
C LEU A 397 4.25 -14.91 -0.47
N ALA A 398 3.36 -15.14 0.51
CA ALA A 398 3.49 -16.24 1.46
C ALA A 398 2.19 -16.46 2.28
N PRO A 399 1.11 -16.98 1.68
CA PRO A 399 -0.18 -17.09 2.38
C PRO A 399 -0.13 -18.03 3.59
N GLU A 400 0.58 -19.14 3.52
CA GLU A 400 0.72 -20.10 4.63
C GLU A 400 1.52 -19.49 5.78
N THR A 401 2.67 -18.87 5.49
CA THR A 401 3.48 -18.16 6.49
C THR A 401 2.72 -16.99 7.09
N ALA A 402 1.96 -16.25 6.29
CA ALA A 402 1.12 -15.16 6.76
C ALA A 402 0.06 -15.67 7.74
N ARG A 403 -0.65 -16.74 7.37
CA ARG A 403 -1.62 -17.40 8.25
C ARG A 403 -0.99 -17.86 9.56
N GLU A 404 0.11 -18.60 9.48
CA GLU A 404 0.80 -19.13 10.67
C GLU A 404 1.29 -18.01 11.59
N THR A 405 1.90 -16.96 11.03
CA THR A 405 2.39 -15.79 11.76
C THR A 405 1.24 -14.98 12.40
N MET A 406 0.10 -14.86 11.72
CA MET A 406 -1.07 -14.12 12.24
C MET A 406 -1.82 -14.88 13.34
N LEU A 407 -1.81 -16.21 13.32
CA LEU A 407 -2.43 -17.06 14.34
C LEU A 407 -1.50 -17.35 15.54
N GLN A 408 -0.34 -16.67 15.64
CA GLN A 408 0.53 -16.80 16.80
C GLN A 408 0.02 -15.98 17.99
N GLY A 409 0.40 -16.42 19.20
CA GLY A 409 0.08 -15.73 20.44
C GLY A 409 -1.39 -15.87 20.83
N GLU A 410 -2.05 -14.74 21.09
CA GLU A 410 -3.45 -14.69 21.56
C GLU A 410 -4.48 -14.64 20.41
N THR A 411 -4.04 -14.59 19.15
CA THR A 411 -4.94 -14.51 18.00
C THR A 411 -5.48 -15.88 17.65
N THR A 412 -6.75 -16.13 17.97
CA THR A 412 -7.49 -17.34 17.60
C THR A 412 -8.51 -17.07 16.49
N HIS A 413 -9.01 -18.13 15.85
CA HIS A 413 -10.11 -18.03 14.87
C HIS A 413 -11.34 -17.34 15.44
N GLU A 414 -11.66 -17.60 16.71
CA GLU A 414 -12.76 -16.99 17.44
C GLU A 414 -12.53 -15.50 17.66
N SER A 415 -11.29 -15.11 18.04
CA SER A 415 -10.93 -13.70 18.21
C SER A 415 -11.03 -12.92 16.89
N VAL A 416 -10.65 -13.53 15.77
CA VAL A 416 -10.78 -12.94 14.43
C VAL A 416 -12.26 -12.79 14.06
N ALA A 417 -13.09 -13.79 14.33
CA ALA A 417 -14.53 -13.71 14.11
C ALA A 417 -15.18 -12.58 14.92
N ALA A 418 -14.81 -12.44 16.20
CA ALA A 418 -15.29 -11.35 17.05
C ALA A 418 -14.88 -9.96 16.52
N VAL A 419 -13.65 -9.81 16.01
CA VAL A 419 -13.20 -8.58 15.35
C VAL A 419 -14.04 -8.26 14.11
N LEU A 420 -14.33 -9.26 13.27
CA LEU A 420 -15.13 -9.07 12.05
C LEU A 420 -16.58 -8.65 12.37
N GLU A 421 -17.18 -9.27 13.40
CA GLU A 421 -18.51 -8.91 13.88
C GLU A 421 -18.54 -7.48 14.43
N GLU A 422 -17.55 -7.11 15.24
CA GLU A 422 -17.41 -5.76 15.80
C GLU A 422 -17.26 -4.71 14.69
N LEU A 423 -16.38 -4.93 13.72
CA LEU A 423 -16.13 -4.01 12.60
C LEU A 423 -17.33 -3.87 11.64
N ALA A 424 -18.30 -4.78 11.69
CA ALA A 424 -19.54 -4.66 10.93
C ALA A 424 -20.51 -3.60 11.53
N ARG A 425 -20.29 -3.14 12.77
CA ARG A 425 -21.10 -2.08 13.38
C ARG A 425 -20.98 -0.77 12.59
N PRO A 426 -22.08 -0.02 12.39
CA PRO A 426 -22.07 1.23 11.61
C PRO A 426 -21.10 2.31 12.10
N VAL A 427 -20.82 2.37 13.41
CA VAL A 427 -19.94 3.38 14.04
C VAL A 427 -18.53 3.40 13.42
N TRP A 428 -18.03 2.25 12.96
CA TRP A 428 -16.70 2.14 12.35
C TRP A 428 -16.59 2.88 11.02
N ARG A 429 -17.70 3.04 10.30
CA ARG A 429 -17.75 3.88 9.09
C ARG A 429 -17.43 5.32 9.44
N GLU A 430 -18.07 5.85 10.48
CA GLU A 430 -17.88 7.23 10.92
C GLU A 430 -16.46 7.45 11.44
N HIS A 431 -15.92 6.50 12.22
CA HIS A 431 -14.53 6.53 12.66
C HIS A 431 -13.55 6.51 11.48
N TYR A 432 -13.79 5.67 10.49
CA TYR A 432 -12.95 5.58 9.30
C TYR A 432 -13.01 6.85 8.45
N GLU A 433 -14.21 7.39 8.19
CA GLU A 433 -14.37 8.64 7.42
C GLU A 433 -13.74 9.83 8.14
N SER A 434 -13.93 9.93 9.46
CA SER A 434 -13.27 10.92 10.31
C SER A 434 -11.75 10.77 10.25
N TYR A 435 -11.24 9.53 10.35
CA TYR A 435 -9.81 9.24 10.23
C TYR A 435 -9.26 9.66 8.86
N MET A 436 -9.91 9.29 7.76
CA MET A 436 -9.44 9.62 6.41
C MET A 436 -9.50 11.12 6.11
N ARG A 437 -10.52 11.83 6.61
CA ARG A 437 -10.62 13.29 6.50
C ARG A 437 -9.45 13.98 7.22
N ARG A 438 -9.12 13.47 8.41
CA ARG A 438 -7.97 13.96 9.17
C ARG A 438 -6.68 13.64 8.43
N MET A 439 -6.35 12.38 8.22
CA MET A 439 -5.01 11.98 7.76
C MET A 439 -4.65 12.49 6.37
N GLY A 440 -5.64 12.76 5.50
CA GLY A 440 -5.35 13.08 4.11
C GLY A 440 -4.67 11.91 3.40
N VAL A 441 -4.30 12.14 2.14
CA VAL A 441 -3.89 11.08 1.24
C VAL A 441 -2.69 11.50 0.41
N LEU A 442 -1.75 10.56 0.25
CA LEU A 442 -0.72 10.68 -0.78
C LEU A 442 -1.31 10.36 -2.16
N PRO A 443 -1.19 11.25 -3.17
CA PRO A 443 -1.64 10.97 -4.52
C PRO A 443 -0.75 9.88 -5.09
N VAL A 444 -1.22 8.65 -4.97
CA VAL A 444 -0.63 7.54 -5.70
C VAL A 444 -1.27 7.58 -7.07
N THR A 445 -0.46 7.95 -8.06
CA THR A 445 -0.86 8.25 -9.45
C THR A 445 -1.58 7.11 -10.19
N ASP A 446 -1.70 5.94 -9.56
CA ASP A 446 -2.23 4.70 -10.13
C ASP A 446 -3.41 4.11 -9.32
N TRP A 447 -3.81 4.72 -8.19
CA TRP A 447 -5.05 4.32 -7.51
C TRP A 447 -6.23 5.03 -8.17
N PRO A 448 -7.34 4.32 -8.46
CA PRO A 448 -8.45 4.91 -9.20
C PRO A 448 -9.14 5.99 -8.35
N ASN A 449 -8.65 7.25 -8.43
CA ASN A 449 -9.20 8.57 -8.06
C ASN A 449 -10.12 8.69 -6.80
N SER A 450 -10.22 7.66 -5.97
CA SER A 450 -11.08 7.60 -4.81
C SER A 450 -10.46 6.70 -3.76
N HIS A 451 -10.30 7.23 -2.56
CA HIS A 451 -10.04 6.42 -1.38
C HIS A 451 -11.10 5.34 -1.26
N PRO A 452 -10.71 4.13 -0.84
CA PRO A 452 -11.65 3.08 -0.57
C PRO A 452 -12.59 3.59 0.50
N THR A 453 -13.88 3.45 0.24
CA THR A 453 -14.92 3.63 1.25
C THR A 453 -14.69 2.62 2.38
N TRP A 454 -15.31 2.87 3.53
CA TRP A 454 -15.29 1.89 4.62
C TRP A 454 -15.74 0.50 4.14
N ASP A 455 -16.78 0.42 3.30
CA ASP A 455 -17.26 -0.84 2.74
C ASP A 455 -16.19 -1.57 1.92
N THR A 456 -15.41 -0.82 1.13
CA THR A 456 -14.33 -1.40 0.33
C THR A 456 -13.19 -1.90 1.22
N VAL A 457 -12.83 -1.12 2.24
CA VAL A 457 -11.81 -1.50 3.23
C VAL A 457 -12.25 -2.76 3.98
N LEU A 458 -13.47 -2.76 4.52
CA LEU A 458 -14.03 -3.87 5.28
C LEU A 458 -14.16 -5.12 4.41
N ALA A 459 -14.64 -5.00 3.16
CA ALA A 459 -14.73 -6.13 2.24
C ALA A 459 -13.35 -6.75 1.96
N ASN A 460 -12.31 -5.94 1.72
CA ASN A 460 -10.95 -6.43 1.50
C ASN A 460 -10.35 -7.04 2.78
N PHE A 461 -10.60 -6.44 3.93
CA PHE A 461 -10.17 -6.97 5.22
C PHE A 461 -10.81 -8.35 5.52
N THR A 462 -12.13 -8.47 5.33
CA THR A 462 -12.86 -9.73 5.51
C THR A 462 -12.41 -10.78 4.50
N ALA A 463 -12.18 -10.40 3.24
CA ALA A 463 -11.66 -11.29 2.21
C ALA A 463 -10.27 -11.81 2.58
N LEU A 464 -9.37 -10.95 3.08
CA LEU A 464 -8.05 -11.35 3.56
C LEU A 464 -8.17 -12.41 4.67
N ALA A 465 -9.04 -12.20 5.65
CA ALA A 465 -9.25 -13.16 6.73
C ALA A 465 -9.76 -14.51 6.21
N GLY A 466 -10.67 -14.51 5.24
CA GLY A 466 -11.18 -15.73 4.60
C GLY A 466 -10.13 -16.46 3.76
N GLU A 467 -9.36 -15.73 2.94
CA GLU A 467 -8.34 -16.29 2.05
C GLU A 467 -7.15 -16.87 2.80
N LEU A 468 -6.77 -16.27 3.93
CA LEU A 468 -5.76 -16.83 4.83
C LEU A 468 -6.33 -17.92 5.74
N GLY A 469 -7.63 -18.25 5.66
CA GLY A 469 -8.26 -19.25 6.52
C GLY A 469 -8.22 -18.88 8.01
N LEU A 470 -8.28 -17.58 8.34
CA LEU A 470 -8.29 -17.08 9.71
C LEU A 470 -9.67 -17.16 10.37
N THR A 471 -10.73 -17.34 9.59
CA THR A 471 -12.10 -17.53 10.11
C THR A 471 -12.44 -19.01 10.26
N PRO A 472 -13.28 -19.40 11.24
CA PRO A 472 -13.77 -20.77 11.35
C PRO A 472 -14.48 -21.21 10.05
N THR A 473 -14.10 -22.37 9.50
CA THR A 473 -14.85 -22.98 8.38
C THR A 473 -16.28 -23.26 8.82
N ALA A 474 -17.27 -22.82 8.02
CA ALA A 474 -18.69 -22.90 8.34
C ALA A 474 -19.26 -24.31 8.64
N GLY A 475 -18.46 -25.38 8.50
CA GLY A 475 -18.82 -26.76 8.82
C GLY A 475 -18.15 -27.36 10.08
N ALA A 476 -17.36 -26.58 10.83
CA ALA A 476 -16.56 -27.10 11.96
C ALA A 476 -17.20 -26.87 13.35
N ARG A 477 -18.40 -26.29 13.44
CA ARG A 477 -19.14 -26.21 14.71
C ARG A 477 -19.69 -27.60 15.05
N ARG A 478 -18.98 -28.32 15.93
CA ARG A 478 -19.46 -29.55 16.57
C ARG A 478 -20.30 -29.23 17.79
#